data_AF-X1DSA9-F1
#
_entry.id   AF-X1DSA9-F1
#
_cell.length_a   1.000
_cell.length_b   1.000
_cell.length_c   1.000
_cell.angle_alpha   90.00
_cell.angle_beta   90.00
_cell.angle_gamma   90.00
#
_symmetry.space_group_name_H-M   'P 1'
#
loop_
_entity.id
_entity.type
_entity.pdbx_description
1 polymer ?
#
loop_
_entity_poly.entity_id
_entity_poly.type
_entity_poly.pdbx_seq_one_letter_code
_entity_poly.pdbx_strand_id
1 'polypeptide(L)'
;TALYTSDEVYPSEIYDKYHIGYCRGYAILDITLSPVQYIPKDGRLFYYPEITVAIDLEDTEYVDPFFRNNPDDKAWVEKLVYNPEIADTYTIDLPTFEYPGGLCDPSDNYDYVIITTTKNSLDYWPTTNSTPYNWESLMDKHEQDDELSCTLVTIQNITACTDYHSSDPLFNDLQAHIREFCKDAYEDWGTSYIFIGGDDEWIPARHMKYAHESNVDSDIYWSNLHNTFNDDHDSQWGEEGDLGFDLYSELFIGRITCDEPQDVSNW
;
A
#
# COMPACT_ATOMS: atom_id res chain seq x y z
N THR A 1 6.11 -12.54 -35.27
CA THR A 1 5.64 -12.87 -36.65
C THR A 1 4.67 -14.04 -36.68
N ALA A 2 4.81 -15.07 -35.83
CA ALA A 2 3.89 -16.23 -35.80
C ALA A 2 2.42 -15.88 -35.50
N LEU A 3 2.16 -14.93 -34.59
CA LEU A 3 0.78 -14.52 -34.23
C LEU A 3 0.02 -13.94 -35.44
N TYR A 4 0.66 -13.09 -36.24
CA TYR A 4 0.03 -12.43 -37.38
C TYR A 4 -0.23 -13.36 -38.58
N THR A 5 0.24 -14.60 -38.53
CA THR A 5 -0.07 -15.65 -39.52
C THR A 5 -1.09 -16.68 -39.00
N SER A 6 -1.57 -16.51 -37.77
CA SER A 6 -2.53 -17.41 -37.12
C SER A 6 -3.93 -17.30 -37.71
N ASP A 7 -4.60 -18.43 -37.90
CA ASP A 7 -6.04 -18.55 -38.17
C ASP A 7 -6.91 -18.61 -36.90
N GLU A 8 -6.30 -18.61 -35.72
CA GLU A 8 -7.01 -18.56 -34.45
C GLU A 8 -7.45 -17.14 -34.08
N VAL A 9 -8.57 -17.06 -33.35
CA VAL A 9 -9.06 -15.82 -32.75
C VAL A 9 -8.12 -15.38 -31.62
N TYR A 10 -7.75 -14.09 -31.60
CA TYR A 10 -6.94 -13.48 -30.56
C TYR A 10 -7.55 -12.15 -30.05
N PRO A 11 -7.62 -11.92 -28.73
CA PRO A 11 -7.47 -12.92 -27.67
C PRO A 11 -8.55 -14.00 -27.79
N SER A 12 -8.29 -15.22 -27.34
CA SER A 12 -9.22 -16.35 -27.51
C SER A 12 -10.49 -16.19 -26.65
N GLU A 13 -10.36 -15.54 -25.50
CA GLU A 13 -11.45 -15.23 -24.57
C GLU A 13 -11.81 -13.74 -24.64
N ILE A 14 -13.06 -13.42 -24.28
CA ILE A 14 -13.55 -12.02 -24.22
C ILE A 14 -13.39 -11.40 -22.83
N TYR A 15 -12.95 -12.18 -21.85
CA TYR A 15 -12.58 -11.72 -20.51
C TYR A 15 -11.41 -12.57 -20.01
N ASP A 16 -10.60 -12.02 -19.11
CA ASP A 16 -9.54 -12.76 -18.42
C ASP A 16 -10.00 -13.20 -17.01
N LYS A 17 -9.16 -13.93 -16.29
CA LYS A 17 -9.39 -14.22 -14.87
C LYS A 17 -9.61 -12.93 -14.09
N TYR A 18 -10.50 -13.00 -13.11
CA TYR A 18 -10.71 -11.91 -12.17
C TYR A 18 -9.68 -11.95 -11.05
N HIS A 19 -9.48 -10.80 -10.41
CA HIS A 19 -8.66 -10.63 -9.23
C HIS A 19 -9.49 -9.95 -8.13
N ILE A 20 -9.33 -10.37 -6.88
CA ILE A 20 -9.94 -9.72 -5.72
C ILE A 20 -8.79 -9.14 -4.90
N GLY A 21 -8.77 -7.81 -4.79
CA GLY A 21 -7.85 -7.08 -3.90
C GLY A 21 -8.63 -6.33 -2.82
N TYR A 22 -7.91 -5.71 -1.90
CA TYR A 22 -8.53 -4.98 -0.79
C TYR A 22 -7.93 -3.57 -0.71
N CYS A 23 -8.79 -2.56 -0.65
CA CYS A 23 -8.36 -1.18 -0.42
C CYS A 23 -9.01 -0.68 0.85
N ARG A 24 -8.22 -0.43 1.90
CA ARG A 24 -8.73 0.19 3.15
C ARG A 24 -9.88 -0.63 3.78
N GLY A 25 -9.76 -1.95 3.70
CA GLY A 25 -10.77 -2.91 4.16
C GLY A 25 -11.98 -3.13 3.23
N TYR A 26 -12.03 -2.48 2.07
CA TYR A 26 -13.06 -2.73 1.06
C TYR A 26 -12.55 -3.70 0.00
N ALA A 27 -13.28 -4.79 -0.26
CA ALA A 27 -12.98 -5.71 -1.34
C ALA A 27 -13.28 -5.09 -2.71
N ILE A 28 -12.32 -5.18 -3.63
CA ILE A 28 -12.43 -4.72 -5.01
C ILE A 28 -12.22 -5.90 -5.97
N LEU A 29 -13.13 -6.03 -6.94
CA LEU A 29 -13.08 -7.03 -7.99
C LEU A 29 -12.60 -6.41 -9.30
N ASP A 30 -11.43 -6.84 -9.77
CA ASP A 30 -10.90 -6.48 -11.07
C ASP A 30 -11.28 -7.51 -12.13
N ILE A 31 -11.79 -7.04 -13.27
CA ILE A 31 -12.10 -7.89 -14.43
C ILE A 31 -11.56 -7.21 -15.69
N THR A 32 -10.73 -7.94 -16.44
CA THR A 32 -10.27 -7.50 -17.77
C THR A 32 -11.24 -7.97 -18.85
N LEU A 33 -11.77 -7.03 -19.65
CA LEU A 33 -12.67 -7.32 -20.77
C LEU A 33 -11.99 -7.02 -22.11
N SER A 34 -12.19 -7.91 -23.09
CA SER A 34 -11.66 -7.83 -24.45
C SER A 34 -12.80 -7.66 -25.46
N PRO A 35 -13.26 -6.42 -25.74
CA PRO A 35 -14.39 -6.16 -26.64
C PRO A 35 -14.07 -6.34 -28.13
N VAL A 36 -12.81 -6.62 -28.44
CA VAL A 36 -12.31 -6.79 -29.81
C VAL A 36 -11.50 -8.07 -29.88
N GLN A 37 -11.85 -8.91 -30.85
CA GLN A 37 -11.16 -10.14 -31.18
C GLN A 37 -10.81 -10.15 -32.67
N TYR A 38 -9.68 -10.76 -33.04
CA TYR A 38 -9.14 -10.68 -34.39
C TYR A 38 -8.59 -12.03 -34.86
N ILE A 39 -8.85 -12.40 -36.11
CA ILE A 39 -8.21 -13.52 -36.82
C ILE A 39 -7.19 -12.92 -37.80
N PRO A 40 -5.88 -12.95 -37.50
CA PRO A 40 -4.87 -12.25 -38.29
C PRO A 40 -4.72 -12.73 -39.72
N LYS A 41 -4.68 -14.04 -39.95
CA LYS A 41 -4.49 -14.63 -41.29
C LYS A 41 -5.57 -14.21 -42.29
N ASP A 42 -6.79 -14.04 -41.80
CA ASP A 42 -7.96 -13.72 -42.63
C ASP A 42 -8.32 -12.23 -42.62
N GLY A 43 -7.71 -11.43 -41.74
CA GLY A 43 -8.08 -10.03 -41.55
C GLY A 43 -9.49 -9.83 -40.99
N ARG A 44 -10.05 -10.80 -40.27
CA ARG A 44 -11.42 -10.75 -39.74
C ARG A 44 -11.45 -10.21 -38.31
N LEU A 45 -12.26 -9.19 -38.07
CA LEU A 45 -12.45 -8.55 -36.76
C LEU A 45 -13.83 -8.88 -36.21
N PHE A 46 -13.91 -9.24 -34.93
CA PHE A 46 -15.13 -9.34 -34.16
C PHE A 46 -15.14 -8.19 -33.14
N TYR A 47 -16.25 -7.46 -33.09
CA TYR A 47 -16.43 -6.33 -32.19
C TYR A 47 -17.72 -6.52 -31.40
N TYR A 48 -17.61 -6.42 -30.09
CA TYR A 48 -18.70 -6.54 -29.13
C TYR A 48 -19.00 -5.14 -28.59
N PRO A 49 -19.96 -4.40 -29.20
CA PRO A 49 -20.28 -3.03 -28.80
C PRO A 49 -20.95 -2.95 -27.42
N GLU A 50 -21.44 -4.07 -26.91
CA GLU A 50 -22.10 -4.20 -25.61
C GLU A 50 -21.66 -5.52 -24.98
N ILE A 51 -21.24 -5.45 -23.72
CA ILE A 51 -20.88 -6.61 -22.90
C ILE A 51 -21.68 -6.49 -21.60
N THR A 52 -22.45 -7.54 -21.29
CA THR A 52 -23.14 -7.66 -20.00
C THR A 52 -22.32 -8.57 -19.10
N VAL A 53 -21.88 -8.05 -17.96
CA VAL A 53 -21.16 -8.81 -16.93
C VAL A 53 -22.16 -9.18 -15.84
N ALA A 54 -22.27 -10.47 -15.53
CA ALA A 54 -23.03 -10.99 -14.40
C ALA A 54 -22.04 -11.53 -13.37
N ILE A 55 -22.17 -11.08 -12.12
CA ILE A 55 -21.28 -11.46 -11.01
C ILE A 55 -22.14 -12.17 -9.98
N ASP A 56 -21.78 -13.42 -9.68
CA ASP A 56 -22.38 -14.20 -8.59
C ASP A 56 -21.43 -14.18 -7.40
N LEU A 57 -21.90 -13.70 -6.24
CA LEU A 57 -21.12 -13.56 -5.02
C LEU A 57 -21.50 -14.63 -4.00
N GLU A 58 -20.53 -15.04 -3.18
CA GLU A 58 -20.72 -15.91 -2.01
C GLU A 58 -20.42 -15.12 -0.74
N ASP A 59 -21.24 -15.31 0.30
CA ASP A 59 -20.97 -14.76 1.63
C ASP A 59 -19.90 -15.63 2.31
N THR A 60 -18.80 -14.99 2.69
CA THR A 60 -17.64 -15.67 3.31
C THR A 60 -17.58 -15.46 4.81
N GLU A 61 -18.47 -14.63 5.39
CA GLU A 61 -18.39 -14.12 6.77
C GLU A 61 -17.06 -13.41 7.11
N TYR A 62 -16.18 -13.20 6.13
CA TYR A 62 -14.90 -12.52 6.31
C TYR A 62 -15.12 -11.01 6.39
N VAL A 63 -14.56 -10.40 7.42
CA VAL A 63 -14.44 -8.95 7.55
C VAL A 63 -12.97 -8.63 7.58
N ASP A 64 -12.56 -7.69 6.73
CA ASP A 64 -11.17 -7.31 6.61
C ASP A 64 -10.70 -6.54 7.85
N PRO A 65 -9.52 -6.88 8.42
CA PRO A 65 -9.00 -6.17 9.61
C PRO A 65 -8.74 -4.70 9.34
N PHE A 66 -8.43 -4.32 8.10
CA PHE A 66 -8.18 -2.93 7.71
C PHE A 66 -9.45 -2.12 7.45
N PHE A 67 -10.64 -2.67 7.72
CA PHE A 67 -11.86 -1.88 7.67
C PHE A 67 -12.01 -1.02 8.94
N ARG A 68 -11.91 0.30 8.78
CA ARG A 68 -11.98 1.28 9.90
C ARG A 68 -13.32 2.01 10.00
N ASN A 69 -14.25 1.76 9.09
CA ASN A 69 -15.50 2.53 8.96
C ASN A 69 -15.26 4.06 8.88
N ASN A 70 -14.19 4.46 8.17
CA ASN A 70 -13.78 5.85 8.01
C ASN A 70 -14.43 6.46 6.74
N PRO A 71 -15.09 7.63 6.83
CA PRO A 71 -15.73 8.27 5.68
C PRO A 71 -14.80 8.66 4.53
N ASP A 72 -13.56 9.05 4.83
CA ASP A 72 -12.57 9.42 3.82
C ASP A 72 -12.01 8.19 3.09
N ASP A 73 -11.85 7.07 3.81
CA ASP A 73 -11.52 5.78 3.21
C ASP A 73 -12.61 5.35 2.23
N LYS A 74 -13.88 5.44 2.64
CA LYS A 74 -15.02 5.18 1.76
C LYS A 74 -15.00 6.07 0.52
N ALA A 75 -14.85 7.38 0.70
CA ALA A 75 -14.82 8.34 -0.40
C ALA A 75 -13.62 8.15 -1.34
N TRP A 76 -12.52 7.55 -0.86
CA TRP A 76 -11.40 7.13 -1.69
C TRP A 76 -11.78 5.92 -2.54
N VAL A 77 -12.31 4.85 -1.92
CA VAL A 77 -12.70 3.61 -2.62
C VAL A 77 -13.77 3.86 -3.67
N GLU A 78 -14.76 4.72 -3.39
CA GLU A 78 -15.81 5.10 -4.35
C GLU A 78 -15.26 5.70 -5.66
N LYS A 79 -14.05 6.27 -5.65
CA LYS A 79 -13.40 6.81 -6.86
C LYS A 79 -12.73 5.74 -7.71
N LEU A 80 -12.47 4.56 -7.15
CA LEU A 80 -11.75 3.47 -7.82
C LEU A 80 -12.69 2.52 -8.57
N VAL A 81 -13.98 2.48 -8.19
CA VAL A 81 -14.93 1.46 -8.65
C VAL A 81 -16.01 2.02 -9.57
N TYR A 82 -16.59 1.16 -10.42
CA TYR A 82 -17.68 1.53 -11.33
C TYR A 82 -19.06 1.64 -10.65
N ASN A 83 -19.20 1.00 -9.49
CA ASN A 83 -20.43 0.83 -8.72
C ASN A 83 -20.24 1.33 -7.27
N PRO A 84 -19.98 2.64 -7.07
CA PRO A 84 -19.65 3.21 -5.76
C PRO A 84 -20.73 2.98 -4.70
N GLU A 85 -21.99 2.82 -5.11
CA GLU A 85 -23.11 2.53 -4.22
C GLU A 85 -22.94 1.22 -3.41
N ILE A 86 -22.10 0.29 -3.87
CA ILE A 86 -21.80 -0.94 -3.11
C ILE A 86 -21.05 -0.63 -1.82
N ALA A 87 -20.30 0.47 -1.74
CA ALA A 87 -19.62 0.89 -0.52
C ALA A 87 -20.60 1.20 0.63
N ASP A 88 -21.88 1.49 0.34
CA ASP A 88 -22.94 1.65 1.36
C ASP A 88 -23.28 0.33 2.09
N THR A 89 -22.90 -0.82 1.53
CA THR A 89 -23.13 -2.13 2.15
C THR A 89 -22.12 -2.44 3.27
N TYR A 90 -21.02 -1.71 3.32
CA TYR A 90 -20.04 -1.75 4.41
C TYR A 90 -20.55 -0.84 5.53
N THR A 91 -21.35 -1.39 6.43
CA THR A 91 -22.09 -0.62 7.44
C THR A 91 -21.30 -0.43 8.73
N ILE A 92 -21.77 0.51 9.56
CA ILE A 92 -21.25 0.74 10.92
C ILE A 92 -21.40 -0.46 11.87
N ASP A 93 -22.20 -1.46 11.48
CA ASP A 93 -22.38 -2.68 12.27
C ASP A 93 -21.24 -3.69 12.04
N LEU A 94 -20.41 -3.49 11.02
CA LEU A 94 -19.20 -4.28 10.82
C LEU A 94 -18.19 -3.97 11.94
N PRO A 95 -17.53 -5.00 12.49
CA PRO A 95 -16.49 -4.79 13.49
C PRO A 95 -15.30 -4.05 12.87
N THR A 96 -14.69 -3.17 13.67
CA THR A 96 -13.34 -2.65 13.44
C THR A 96 -12.37 -3.39 14.35
N PHE A 97 -11.09 -3.37 13.99
CA PHE A 97 -10.06 -4.12 14.68
C PHE A 97 -8.98 -3.18 15.22
N GLU A 98 -8.30 -3.64 16.27
CA GLU A 98 -7.12 -2.99 16.85
C GLU A 98 -5.93 -3.92 16.61
N TYR A 99 -4.74 -3.34 16.45
CA TYR A 99 -3.51 -4.10 16.31
C TYR A 99 -3.16 -4.78 17.65
N PRO A 100 -2.73 -6.06 17.64
CA PRO A 100 -2.45 -6.77 18.88
C PRO A 100 -1.11 -6.35 19.50
N GLY A 101 -1.13 -5.32 20.35
CA GLY A 101 0.06 -4.82 21.04
C GLY A 101 0.68 -3.65 20.26
N GLY A 102 2.00 -3.62 20.12
CA GLY A 102 2.65 -2.62 19.26
C GLY A 102 3.06 -1.34 19.99
N LEU A 103 3.36 -0.31 19.20
CA LEU A 103 3.78 1.01 19.69
C LEU A 103 2.63 2.01 19.70
N CYS A 104 1.57 1.78 18.92
CA CYS A 104 0.47 2.70 18.78
C CYS A 104 -0.57 2.45 19.88
N ASP A 105 -0.84 3.47 20.70
CA ASP A 105 -1.95 3.42 21.65
C ASP A 105 -3.27 3.70 20.89
N PRO A 106 -4.28 2.80 20.91
CA PRO A 106 -5.56 3.01 20.22
C PRO A 106 -6.37 4.23 20.73
N SER A 107 -5.97 4.83 21.85
CA SER A 107 -6.58 6.06 22.36
C SER A 107 -5.99 7.35 21.78
N ASP A 108 -4.87 7.25 21.07
CA ASP A 108 -4.25 8.34 20.32
C ASP A 108 -4.70 8.34 18.86
N ASN A 109 -4.42 9.43 18.13
CA ASN A 109 -4.72 9.54 16.70
C ASN A 109 -3.67 10.41 16.00
N TYR A 110 -3.09 9.88 14.93
CA TYR A 110 -2.12 10.58 14.08
C TYR A 110 -2.38 10.28 12.61
N ASP A 111 -2.81 11.29 11.85
CA ASP A 111 -3.06 11.19 10.41
C ASP A 111 -1.76 11.04 9.60
N TYR A 112 -0.69 11.71 10.04
CA TYR A 112 0.59 11.81 9.33
C TYR A 112 1.77 11.39 10.22
N VAL A 113 2.42 10.29 9.84
CA VAL A 113 3.54 9.72 10.61
C VAL A 113 4.83 9.82 9.82
N ILE A 114 5.82 10.51 10.39
CA ILE A 114 7.19 10.52 9.87
C ILE A 114 7.94 9.32 10.45
N ILE A 115 8.47 8.45 9.60
CA ILE A 115 9.39 7.39 9.99
C ILE A 115 10.81 7.83 9.62
N THR A 116 11.69 7.97 10.62
CA THR A 116 13.08 8.38 10.41
C THR A 116 14.05 7.54 11.23
N THR A 117 15.28 8.00 11.41
CA THR A 117 16.32 7.34 12.18
C THR A 117 17.05 8.29 13.11
N THR A 118 17.57 7.76 14.22
CA THR A 118 18.49 8.47 15.12
C THR A 118 19.91 8.65 14.54
N LYS A 119 20.21 8.07 13.37
CA LYS A 119 21.50 8.25 12.70
C LYS A 119 21.68 9.70 12.29
N ASN A 120 22.90 10.22 12.47
CA ASN A 120 23.26 11.60 12.17
C ASN A 120 22.34 12.68 12.79
N SER A 121 21.66 12.34 13.90
CA SER A 121 20.66 13.22 14.53
C SER A 121 19.51 13.59 13.58
N LEU A 122 19.16 12.71 12.64
CA LEU A 122 18.01 12.88 11.78
C LEU A 122 16.70 12.79 12.56
N ASP A 123 16.63 12.23 13.75
CA ASP A 123 15.43 12.24 14.58
C ASP A 123 15.15 13.62 15.18
N TYR A 124 16.19 14.41 15.45
CA TYR A 124 16.05 15.77 15.97
C TYR A 124 17.32 16.62 15.82
N TRP A 125 17.14 17.88 15.40
CA TRP A 125 18.14 18.93 15.49
C TRP A 125 17.50 20.29 15.81
N PRO A 126 18.22 21.19 16.50
CA PRO A 126 17.77 22.55 16.68
C PRO A 126 17.79 23.32 15.36
N THR A 127 16.79 24.15 15.12
CA THR A 127 16.77 25.04 13.95
C THR A 127 17.80 26.16 14.11
N THR A 128 18.49 26.48 13.01
CA THR A 128 19.53 27.51 12.94
C THR A 128 19.39 28.33 11.67
N ASN A 129 20.25 29.34 11.47
CA ASN A 129 20.25 30.10 10.21
C ASN A 129 20.64 29.24 8.98
N SER A 130 21.40 28.15 9.15
CA SER A 130 21.79 27.25 8.05
C SER A 130 20.82 26.09 7.85
N THR A 131 20.18 25.64 8.94
CA THR A 131 19.16 24.59 8.96
C THR A 131 17.88 25.15 9.58
N PRO A 132 17.16 26.05 8.88
CA PRO A 132 15.99 26.74 9.44
C PRO A 132 14.80 25.82 9.70
N TYR A 133 14.75 24.64 9.08
CA TYR A 133 13.64 23.70 9.19
C TYR A 133 14.09 22.35 9.72
N ASN A 134 13.18 21.68 10.42
CA ASN A 134 13.30 20.32 10.93
C ASN A 134 11.97 19.57 10.80
N TRP A 135 11.91 18.32 11.26
CA TRP A 135 10.67 17.54 11.21
C TRP A 135 9.51 18.20 11.97
N GLU A 136 9.77 18.81 13.14
CA GLU A 136 8.76 19.59 13.86
C GLU A 136 8.23 20.73 12.99
N SER A 137 9.09 21.41 12.23
CA SER A 137 8.67 22.47 11.30
C SER A 137 7.75 21.95 10.18
N LEU A 138 7.98 20.72 9.70
CA LEU A 138 7.13 20.07 8.69
C LEU A 138 5.79 19.63 9.30
N MET A 139 5.81 19.02 10.48
CA MET A 139 4.61 18.63 11.20
C MET A 139 3.75 19.85 11.55
N ASP A 140 4.34 20.90 12.11
CA ASP A 140 3.67 22.18 12.40
C ASP A 140 2.98 22.76 11.15
N LYS A 141 3.61 22.59 9.97
CA LYS A 141 3.09 23.08 8.69
C LYS A 141 1.88 22.27 8.21
N HIS A 142 1.89 20.95 8.34
CA HIS A 142 0.74 20.09 8.02
C HIS A 142 -0.39 20.26 9.03
N GLU A 143 -0.09 20.39 10.32
CA GLU A 143 -1.07 20.69 11.36
C GLU A 143 -1.78 22.03 11.11
N GLN A 144 -1.04 23.06 10.67
CA GLN A 144 -1.61 24.40 10.43
C GLN A 144 -2.38 24.52 9.12
N ASP A 145 -1.88 23.94 8.03
CA ASP A 145 -2.43 24.17 6.69
C ASP A 145 -3.40 23.06 6.24
N ASP A 146 -3.19 21.83 6.72
CA ASP A 146 -3.93 20.64 6.28
C ASP A 146 -4.76 19.99 7.41
N GLU A 147 -4.65 20.49 8.65
CA GLU A 147 -5.34 19.99 9.85
C GLU A 147 -5.01 18.52 10.21
N LEU A 148 -3.83 18.03 9.80
CA LEU A 148 -3.37 16.66 10.06
C LEU A 148 -2.71 16.53 11.44
N SER A 149 -3.14 15.58 12.27
CA SER A 149 -2.42 15.21 13.49
C SER A 149 -1.11 14.50 13.13
N CYS A 150 0.02 14.99 13.62
CA CYS A 150 1.34 14.52 13.20
C CYS A 150 2.14 13.86 14.33
N THR A 151 2.96 12.87 13.99
CA THR A 151 3.96 12.31 14.91
C THR A 151 5.20 11.81 14.19
N LEU A 152 6.27 11.58 14.94
CA LEU A 152 7.54 11.07 14.45
C LEU A 152 7.92 9.80 15.21
N VAL A 153 8.25 8.75 14.45
CA VAL A 153 8.71 7.46 14.96
C VAL A 153 10.06 7.11 14.33
N THR A 154 10.93 6.47 15.09
CA THR A 154 12.24 6.05 14.58
C THR A 154 12.25 4.56 14.28
N ILE A 155 13.01 4.14 13.26
CA ILE A 155 13.26 2.71 13.00
C ILE A 155 13.90 1.99 14.20
N GLN A 156 14.58 2.73 15.10
CA GLN A 156 15.12 2.17 16.34
C GLN A 156 14.01 1.76 17.31
N ASN A 157 12.95 2.56 17.43
CA ASN A 157 11.79 2.18 18.24
C ASN A 157 11.02 1.02 17.61
N ILE A 158 10.80 1.08 16.29
CA ILE A 158 10.10 0.02 15.53
C ILE A 158 10.82 -1.32 15.69
N THR A 159 12.12 -1.38 15.40
CA THR A 159 12.89 -2.64 15.50
C THR A 159 13.02 -3.15 16.94
N ALA A 160 12.95 -2.27 17.95
CA ALA A 160 12.95 -2.65 19.35
C ALA A 160 11.60 -3.17 19.85
N CYS A 161 10.49 -2.90 19.15
CA CYS A 161 9.18 -3.41 19.48
C CYS A 161 9.10 -4.91 19.16
N THR A 162 8.95 -5.76 20.18
CA THR A 162 8.89 -7.21 20.00
C THR A 162 7.59 -7.70 19.39
N ASP A 163 6.53 -6.90 19.44
CA ASP A 163 5.22 -7.29 18.90
C ASP A 163 5.22 -7.31 17.37
N TYR A 164 6.14 -6.56 16.73
CA TYR A 164 6.36 -6.59 15.28
C TYR A 164 7.25 -7.75 14.81
N HIS A 165 7.73 -8.61 15.72
CA HIS A 165 8.64 -9.69 15.36
C HIS A 165 7.84 -10.91 14.91
N SER A 166 8.13 -11.39 13.70
CA SER A 166 7.52 -12.61 13.19
C SER A 166 8.27 -13.86 13.65
N SER A 167 7.52 -14.94 13.89
CA SER A 167 8.10 -16.27 14.07
C SER A 167 8.69 -16.84 12.79
N ASP A 168 8.27 -16.32 11.63
CA ASP A 168 8.86 -16.62 10.33
C ASP A 168 10.04 -15.66 10.06
N PRO A 169 11.29 -16.17 9.97
CA PRO A 169 12.46 -15.35 9.70
C PRO A 169 12.40 -14.57 8.38
N LEU A 170 11.59 -15.01 7.41
CA LEU A 170 11.41 -14.31 6.12
C LEU A 170 10.77 -12.92 6.30
N PHE A 171 9.89 -12.79 7.30
CA PHE A 171 9.14 -11.57 7.60
C PHE A 171 9.64 -10.89 8.88
N ASN A 172 10.95 -10.94 9.15
CA ASN A 172 11.52 -10.44 10.41
C ASN A 172 12.73 -9.52 10.23
N ASP A 173 12.91 -8.95 9.03
CA ASP A 173 13.89 -7.92 8.75
C ASP A 173 13.33 -6.50 8.97
N LEU A 174 14.16 -5.47 8.79
CA LEU A 174 13.79 -4.08 9.05
C LEU A 174 12.55 -3.64 8.28
N GLN A 175 12.48 -3.94 6.98
CA GLN A 175 11.35 -3.54 6.16
C GLN A 175 10.07 -4.25 6.60
N ALA A 176 10.14 -5.51 7.07
CA ALA A 176 8.99 -6.22 7.62
C ALA A 176 8.52 -5.60 8.94
N HIS A 177 9.44 -5.22 9.83
CA HIS A 177 9.10 -4.51 11.07
C HIS A 177 8.46 -3.15 10.80
N ILE A 178 8.95 -2.40 9.81
CA ILE A 178 8.31 -1.13 9.38
C ILE A 178 6.90 -1.41 8.85
N ARG A 179 6.70 -2.48 8.07
CA ARG A 179 5.37 -2.84 7.56
C ARG A 179 4.38 -3.18 8.68
N GLU A 180 4.82 -3.92 9.70
CA GLU A 180 3.99 -4.21 10.88
C GLU A 180 3.68 -2.95 11.67
N PHE A 181 4.64 -2.02 11.82
CA PHE A 181 4.34 -0.70 12.38
C PHE A 181 3.32 0.08 11.54
N CYS A 182 3.38 0.02 10.20
CA CYS A 182 2.39 0.67 9.35
C CYS A 182 0.98 0.09 9.54
N LYS A 183 0.85 -1.22 9.80
CA LYS A 183 -0.43 -1.84 10.19
C LYS A 183 -0.92 -1.32 11.53
N ASP A 184 -0.04 -1.33 12.53
CA ASP A 184 -0.33 -0.79 13.86
C ASP A 184 -0.83 0.67 13.79
N ALA A 185 -0.07 1.54 13.12
CA ALA A 185 -0.46 2.94 12.95
C ALA A 185 -1.77 3.10 12.15
N TYR A 186 -2.02 2.25 11.15
CA TYR A 186 -3.25 2.30 10.37
C TYR A 186 -4.48 1.91 11.19
N GLU A 187 -4.41 0.80 11.93
CA GLU A 187 -5.50 0.24 12.73
C GLU A 187 -5.76 1.07 14.00
N ASP A 188 -4.71 1.38 14.77
CA ASP A 188 -4.85 1.97 16.10
C ASP A 188 -4.82 3.50 16.10
N TRP A 189 -3.98 4.13 15.28
CA TRP A 189 -3.91 5.60 15.20
C TRP A 189 -4.80 6.20 14.12
N GLY A 190 -5.39 5.39 13.23
CA GLY A 190 -6.15 5.89 12.09
C GLY A 190 -5.27 6.57 11.03
N THR A 191 -3.96 6.26 10.99
CA THR A 191 -3.01 6.92 10.08
C THR A 191 -3.41 6.80 8.62
N SER A 192 -3.21 7.88 7.87
CA SER A 192 -3.49 7.98 6.43
C SER A 192 -2.23 8.23 5.60
N TYR A 193 -1.20 8.84 6.19
CA TYR A 193 0.04 9.20 5.51
C TYR A 193 1.25 8.68 6.29
N ILE A 194 2.11 7.93 5.60
CA ILE A 194 3.44 7.60 6.07
C ILE A 194 4.45 8.37 5.24
N PHE A 195 5.41 9.00 5.91
CA PHE A 195 6.49 9.72 5.26
C PHE A 195 7.85 9.23 5.75
N ILE A 196 8.64 8.66 4.85
CA ILE A 196 9.97 8.12 5.17
C ILE A 196 11.02 9.22 5.02
N GLY A 197 11.70 9.53 6.11
CA GLY A 197 12.85 10.44 6.15
C GLY A 197 14.13 9.67 6.40
N GLY A 198 14.83 9.28 5.33
CA GLY A 198 16.10 8.58 5.41
C GLY A 198 16.54 7.99 4.06
N ASP A 199 17.84 7.98 3.82
CA ASP A 199 18.41 7.31 2.64
C ASP A 199 18.43 5.77 2.79
N ASP A 200 18.68 5.08 1.68
CA ASP A 200 18.75 3.62 1.56
C ASP A 200 19.77 2.98 2.53
N GLU A 201 20.83 3.70 2.88
CA GLU A 201 21.81 3.23 3.87
C GLU A 201 21.19 2.97 5.26
N TRP A 202 20.10 3.68 5.59
CA TRP A 202 19.44 3.60 6.90
C TRP A 202 18.06 2.95 6.83
N ILE A 203 17.27 3.29 5.82
CA ILE A 203 15.91 2.81 5.61
C ILE A 203 15.79 2.29 4.18
N PRO A 204 16.40 1.14 3.85
CA PRO A 204 16.35 0.58 2.51
C PRO A 204 14.92 0.22 2.14
N ALA A 205 14.53 0.53 0.90
CA ALA A 205 13.23 0.10 0.38
C ALA A 205 13.14 -1.43 0.31
N ARG A 206 11.95 -1.97 0.13
CA ARG A 206 11.80 -3.39 -0.23
C ARG A 206 12.14 -3.55 -1.71
N HIS A 207 13.14 -4.37 -2.00
CA HIS A 207 13.46 -4.74 -3.38
C HIS A 207 12.40 -5.70 -3.93
N MET A 208 11.71 -5.28 -4.99
CA MET A 208 10.74 -6.12 -5.69
C MET A 208 11.26 -6.64 -7.03
N LYS A 209 10.59 -7.65 -7.57
CA LYS A 209 10.86 -8.24 -8.88
C LYS A 209 9.61 -8.21 -9.75
N TYR A 210 9.76 -7.76 -10.98
CA TYR A 210 8.72 -7.85 -12.01
C TYR A 210 9.25 -8.59 -13.25
N ALA A 211 8.40 -8.87 -14.24
CA ALA A 211 8.73 -9.78 -15.35
C ALA A 211 10.04 -9.49 -16.11
N HIS A 212 10.57 -8.27 -16.06
CA HIS A 212 11.75 -7.87 -16.81
C HIS A 212 12.89 -7.29 -15.96
N GLU A 213 12.71 -7.13 -14.65
CA GLU A 213 13.70 -6.54 -13.76
C GLU A 213 13.57 -7.05 -12.33
N SER A 214 14.66 -6.99 -11.58
CA SER A 214 14.75 -7.43 -10.19
C SER A 214 15.54 -6.42 -9.37
N ASN A 215 15.32 -6.38 -8.07
CA ASN A 215 15.93 -5.40 -7.15
C ASN A 215 15.47 -3.98 -7.45
N VAL A 216 14.16 -3.81 -7.64
CA VAL A 216 13.59 -2.47 -7.84
C VAL A 216 13.08 -1.96 -6.50
N ASP A 217 13.66 -0.84 -6.07
CA ASP A 217 13.27 -0.13 -4.85
C ASP A 217 11.80 0.23 -4.88
N SER A 218 11.06 -0.28 -3.89
CA SER A 218 9.61 -0.16 -3.84
C SER A 218 9.13 0.10 -2.41
N ASP A 219 8.66 1.31 -2.16
CA ASP A 219 8.05 1.68 -0.87
C ASP A 219 6.59 1.21 -0.74
N ILE A 220 5.98 0.70 -1.82
CA ILE A 220 4.59 0.19 -1.79
C ILE A 220 4.40 -0.97 -0.82
N TYR A 221 5.48 -1.66 -0.45
CA TYR A 221 5.45 -2.69 0.59
C TYR A 221 4.94 -2.16 1.94
N TRP A 222 5.12 -0.86 2.22
CA TRP A 222 4.67 -0.23 3.46
C TRP A 222 3.32 0.47 3.35
N SER A 223 2.76 0.59 2.14
CA SER A 223 1.45 1.21 1.92
C SER A 223 0.34 0.23 1.65
N ASN A 224 0.69 -0.88 1.00
CA ASN A 224 -0.19 -1.99 0.68
C ASN A 224 0.01 -3.03 1.79
N LEU A 225 -0.88 -3.00 2.78
CA LEU A 225 -0.74 -3.73 4.04
C LEU A 225 -1.36 -5.13 3.98
N HIS A 226 -2.27 -5.35 3.04
CA HIS A 226 -2.85 -6.67 2.78
C HIS A 226 -1.84 -7.61 2.10
N ASN A 227 -2.09 -8.92 2.20
CA ASN A 227 -1.24 -10.01 1.69
C ASN A 227 0.22 -9.97 2.20
N THR A 228 1.05 -10.88 1.73
CA THR A 228 2.42 -11.09 2.23
C THR A 228 3.50 -10.42 1.38
N PHE A 229 3.21 -10.14 0.10
CA PHE A 229 4.18 -9.80 -0.96
C PHE A 229 5.22 -10.91 -1.25
N ASN A 230 5.05 -12.10 -0.68
CA ASN A 230 5.91 -13.27 -0.87
C ASN A 230 5.14 -14.52 -0.40
N ASP A 231 4.07 -14.90 -1.12
CA ASP A 231 3.20 -16.02 -0.72
C ASP A 231 3.82 -17.39 -1.03
N ASP A 232 4.72 -17.45 -2.02
CA ASP A 232 5.45 -18.67 -2.36
C ASP A 232 6.70 -18.93 -1.49
N HIS A 233 6.98 -18.01 -0.56
CA HIS A 233 8.02 -18.10 0.48
C HIS A 233 9.44 -18.27 -0.08
N ASP A 234 9.80 -17.45 -1.06
CA ASP A 234 11.12 -17.45 -1.67
C ASP A 234 11.93 -16.18 -1.35
N SER A 235 12.97 -15.86 -2.14
CA SER A 235 13.86 -14.70 -1.90
C SER A 235 13.47 -13.44 -2.67
N GLN A 236 12.43 -13.52 -3.49
CA GLN A 236 11.89 -12.48 -4.34
C GLN A 236 10.62 -11.96 -3.69
N TRP A 237 10.32 -10.69 -3.93
CA TRP A 237 9.17 -10.02 -3.35
C TRP A 237 8.38 -9.32 -4.45
N GLY A 238 7.06 -9.29 -4.29
CA GLY A 238 6.13 -8.60 -5.18
C GLY A 238 6.17 -9.12 -6.61
N GLU A 239 6.34 -10.43 -6.78
CA GLU A 239 6.46 -11.03 -8.10
C GLU A 239 5.16 -11.02 -8.90
N GLU A 240 5.27 -10.80 -10.21
CA GLU A 240 4.12 -11.00 -11.10
C GLU A 240 3.66 -12.46 -11.06
N GLY A 241 2.41 -12.67 -10.68
CA GLY A 241 1.80 -14.00 -10.56
C GLY A 241 1.97 -14.64 -9.18
N ASP A 242 2.69 -14.00 -8.26
CA ASP A 242 2.59 -14.32 -6.83
C ASP A 242 1.23 -13.81 -6.30
N LEU A 243 0.52 -14.67 -5.58
CA LEU A 243 -0.78 -14.36 -4.96
C LEU A 243 -0.63 -13.42 -3.75
N GLY A 244 0.60 -13.25 -3.25
CA GLY A 244 0.92 -12.36 -2.16
C GLY A 244 0.94 -10.87 -2.54
N PHE A 245 0.91 -10.51 -3.82
CA PHE A 245 0.97 -9.12 -4.25
C PHE A 245 -0.41 -8.44 -4.15
N ASP A 246 -0.46 -7.20 -3.66
CA ASP A 246 -1.67 -6.37 -3.70
C ASP A 246 -1.41 -5.07 -4.47
N LEU A 247 -2.38 -4.69 -5.29
CA LEU A 247 -2.39 -3.46 -6.09
C LEU A 247 -2.92 -2.25 -5.31
N TYR A 248 -3.77 -2.49 -4.33
CA TYR A 248 -4.46 -1.45 -3.60
C TYR A 248 -3.74 -1.12 -2.30
N SER A 249 -3.87 0.14 -1.91
CA SER A 249 -3.13 0.71 -0.79
C SER A 249 -4.07 1.13 0.32
N GLU A 250 -3.70 0.81 1.55
CA GLU A 250 -4.41 1.24 2.76
C GLU A 250 -4.07 2.69 3.08
N LEU A 251 -2.81 3.09 2.89
CA LEU A 251 -2.29 4.42 3.22
C LEU A 251 -1.57 5.09 2.06
N PHE A 252 -1.26 6.37 2.19
CA PHE A 252 -0.38 7.09 1.27
C PHE A 252 1.06 7.04 1.79
N ILE A 253 2.01 6.78 0.88
CA ILE A 253 3.43 6.72 1.21
C ILE A 253 4.21 7.77 0.42
N GLY A 254 5.12 8.46 1.11
CA GLY A 254 6.12 9.34 0.51
C GLY A 254 7.48 9.12 1.15
N ARG A 255 8.54 9.54 0.44
CA ARG A 255 9.93 9.45 0.93
C ARG A 255 10.71 10.70 0.54
N ILE A 256 11.58 11.14 1.43
CA ILE A 256 12.76 11.92 1.06
C ILE A 256 14.01 11.15 1.45
N THR A 257 14.96 11.08 0.53
CA THR A 257 16.29 10.53 0.80
C THR A 257 17.13 11.64 1.45
N CYS A 258 17.55 11.41 2.68
CA CYS A 258 18.31 12.35 3.47
C CYS A 258 19.30 11.61 4.36
N ASP A 259 20.51 12.15 4.46
CA ASP A 259 21.59 11.60 5.30
C ASP A 259 21.93 12.52 6.47
N GLU A 260 21.61 13.81 6.36
CA GLU A 260 21.89 14.80 7.39
C GLU A 260 20.76 15.84 7.54
N PRO A 261 20.69 16.53 8.70
CA PRO A 261 19.73 17.62 8.95
C PRO A 261 19.63 18.70 7.86
N GLN A 262 20.74 18.94 7.13
CA GLN A 262 20.75 19.93 6.06
C GLN A 262 19.89 19.51 4.87
N ASP A 263 19.84 18.21 4.54
CA ASP A 263 19.03 17.69 3.44
C ASP A 263 17.55 17.91 3.71
N VAL A 264 17.10 17.54 4.91
CA VAL A 264 15.71 17.73 5.35
C VAL A 264 15.35 19.21 5.37
N SER A 265 16.24 20.06 5.87
CA SER A 265 15.97 21.50 5.93
C SER A 265 15.93 22.19 4.56
N ASN A 266 16.42 21.55 3.50
CA ASN A 266 16.41 22.12 2.13
C ASN A 266 15.14 21.79 1.34
N TRP A 267 14.45 20.70 1.69
CA TRP A 267 13.18 20.28 1.08
C TRP A 267 12.02 21.15 1.59
#